data_AF-A0A2L0UFE8-F1
#
_entry.id   AF-A0A2L0UFE8-F1
#
_cell.length_a   1.000
_cell.length_b   1.000
_cell.length_c   1.000
_cell.angle_alpha   90.00
_cell.angle_beta   90.00
_cell.angle_gamma   90.00
#
_symmetry.space_group_name_H-M   'P 1'
#
loop_
_entity.id
_entity.type
_entity.pdbx_description
1 polymer ?
#
loop_
_entity_poly.entity_id
_entity_poly.type
_entity_poly.pdbx_seq_one_letter_code
_entity_poly.pdbx_strand_id
1 'polypeptide(L)'
;TREGGGYALASVVPRAWTLLVAVAAGAALGPGSEVPAAWREYVLERHGIDAPRLMGDGADTWWRSWEVGYDPDDDLDRTVMATRKAVFPLHGLDPWFD
;
A
#
# COMPACT_ATOMS: atom_id res chain seq x y z
N THR A 1 0.49 16.47 22.75
CA THR A 1 1.89 16.14 22.43
C THR A 1 2.21 14.73 22.88
N ARG A 2 2.07 13.75 21.98
CA ARG A 2 2.79 12.47 22.09
C ARG A 2 3.07 11.98 20.67
N GLU A 3 3.82 12.80 19.94
CA GLU A 3 4.65 12.29 18.86
C GLU A 3 5.90 11.70 19.53
N GLY A 4 6.22 10.46 19.22
CA GLY A 4 7.37 9.73 19.75
C GLY A 4 7.23 8.29 19.28
N GLY A 5 7.81 7.89 18.15
CA GLY A 5 9.25 7.95 17.93
C GLY A 5 9.83 6.60 18.34
N GLY A 6 9.42 5.55 17.64
CA GLY A 6 9.74 4.17 18.00
C GLY A 6 9.27 3.19 16.95
N TYR A 7 9.56 3.51 15.68
CA TYR A 7 9.41 2.68 14.50
C TYR A 7 8.06 1.96 14.32
N ALA A 8 7.39 2.34 13.24
CA ALA A 8 6.38 1.56 12.54
C ALA A 8 6.85 0.14 12.10
N LEU A 9 7.98 -0.37 12.62
CA LEU A 9 8.56 -1.69 12.36
C LEU A 9 7.77 -2.84 12.98
N ALA A 10 7.09 -2.63 14.11
CA ALA A 10 6.26 -3.68 14.70
C ALA A 10 4.83 -3.63 14.16
N SER A 11 4.32 -2.43 13.85
CA SER A 11 2.93 -2.21 13.49
C SER A 11 2.67 -2.05 11.99
N VAL A 12 3.59 -1.54 11.17
CA VAL A 12 3.34 -1.27 9.74
C VAL A 12 4.13 -2.19 8.84
N VAL A 13 5.46 -2.27 9.03
CA VAL A 13 6.36 -3.06 8.18
C VAL A 13 5.92 -4.54 8.09
N PRO A 14 5.57 -5.24 9.19
CA PRO A 14 5.23 -6.65 9.12
C PRO A 14 3.92 -6.87 8.36
N ARG A 15 2.91 -6.02 8.58
CA ARG A 15 1.64 -6.09 7.84
C ARG A 15 1.83 -5.81 6.36
N ALA A 16 2.58 -4.77 6.00
CA ALA A 16 2.86 -4.41 4.62
C ALA A 16 3.60 -5.52 3.86
N TRP A 17 4.64 -6.10 4.46
CA TRP A 17 5.36 -7.23 3.87
C TRP A 17 4.51 -8.50 3.78
N THR A 18 3.67 -8.76 4.78
CA THR A 18 2.77 -9.92 4.75
C THR A 18 1.76 -9.80 3.61
N LEU A 19 1.19 -8.61 3.39
CA LEU A 19 0.31 -8.35 2.26
C LEU A 19 1.05 -8.50 0.92
N LEU A 20 2.28 -7.99 0.81
CA LEU A 20 3.11 -8.15 -0.39
C LEU A 20 3.41 -9.62 -0.70
N VAL A 21 3.79 -10.40 0.31
CA VAL A 21 4.06 -11.84 0.15
C VAL A 21 2.77 -12.58 -0.20
N ALA A 22 1.63 -12.20 0.38
CA ALA A 22 0.35 -12.80 0.02
C ALA A 22 -0.01 -12.56 -1.45
N VAL A 23 0.20 -11.34 -1.97
CA VAL A 23 0.05 -11.03 -3.39
C VAL A 23 0.99 -11.89 -4.24
N ALA A 24 2.28 -11.93 -3.90
CA ALA A 24 3.27 -12.72 -4.62
C ALA A 24 2.97 -14.23 -4.59
N ALA A 25 2.35 -14.73 -3.52
CA ALA A 25 1.97 -16.13 -3.35
C ALA A 25 0.56 -16.46 -3.89
N GLY A 26 -0.20 -15.48 -4.38
CA GLY A 26 -1.60 -15.67 -4.79
C GLY A 26 -2.54 -16.02 -3.64
N ALA A 27 -2.20 -15.66 -2.41
CA ALA A 27 -3.00 -15.93 -1.22
C ALA A 27 -4.07 -14.84 -1.02
N ALA A 28 -5.26 -15.25 -0.60
CA ALA A 28 -6.37 -14.34 -0.30
C ALA A 28 -6.19 -13.65 1.06
N LEU A 29 -5.28 -12.67 1.14
CA LEU A 29 -5.06 -11.84 2.31
C LEU A 29 -5.12 -10.36 1.90
N GLY A 30 -6.04 -9.61 2.48
CA GLY A 30 -6.28 -8.21 2.14
C GLY A 30 -6.20 -7.28 3.34
N PRO A 31 -6.28 -5.95 3.13
CA PRO A 31 -6.24 -4.97 4.21
C PRO A 31 -7.36 -5.15 5.27
N GLY A 32 -8.51 -5.70 4.88
CA GLY A 32 -9.60 -6.03 5.79
C GLY A 32 -9.41 -7.32 6.61
N SER A 33 -8.36 -8.11 6.33
CA SER A 33 -8.07 -9.33 7.07
C SER A 33 -7.62 -9.01 8.49
N GLU A 34 -7.95 -9.88 9.45
CA GLU A 34 -7.48 -9.73 10.83
C GLU A 34 -6.00 -10.06 10.97
N VAL A 35 -5.30 -9.30 11.80
CA VAL A 35 -3.98 -9.67 12.30
C VAL A 35 -4.16 -10.83 13.29
N PRO A 36 -3.44 -11.96 13.13
CA PRO A 36 -3.58 -13.11 14.01
C PRO A 36 -3.40 -12.75 15.50
N ALA A 37 -4.29 -13.27 16.35
CA ALA A 37 -4.28 -12.96 17.79
C ALA A 37 -2.93 -13.32 18.45
N ALA A 38 -2.38 -14.49 18.15
CA ALA A 38 -1.09 -14.94 18.66
C ALA A 38 0.07 -13.99 18.30
N TRP A 39 0.02 -13.34 17.14
CA TRP A 39 1.02 -12.34 16.76
C TRP A 39 0.85 -11.05 17.57
N ARG A 40 -0.39 -10.59 17.78
CA ARG A 40 -0.67 -9.40 18.61
C ARG A 40 -0.25 -9.62 20.06
N GLU A 41 -0.54 -10.80 20.60
CA GLU A 41 -0.11 -11.23 21.94
C GLU A 41 1.42 -11.23 22.04
N TYR A 42 2.12 -11.84 21.07
CA TYR A 42 3.58 -11.83 21.01
C TYR A 42 4.18 -10.41 21.02
N VAL A 43 3.63 -9.49 20.22
CA VAL A 43 4.09 -8.09 20.16
C VAL A 43 3.82 -7.38 21.49
N LEU A 44 2.66 -7.61 22.10
CA LEU A 44 2.32 -7.04 23.41
C LEU A 44 3.28 -7.55 24.49
N GLU A 45 3.51 -8.86 24.58
CA GLU A 45 4.39 -9.46 25.58
C GLU A 45 5.84 -9.01 25.41
N ARG A 46 6.34 -8.94 24.18
CA ARG A 46 7.76 -8.68 23.91
C ARG A 46 8.10 -7.20 23.84
N HIS A 47 7.16 -6.37 23.43
CA HIS A 47 7.41 -4.96 23.14
C HIS A 47 6.48 -4.00 23.89
N GLY A 48 5.45 -4.49 24.59
CA GLY A 48 4.47 -3.64 25.29
C GLY A 48 3.60 -2.81 24.35
N ILE A 49 3.54 -3.18 23.07
CA ILE A 49 2.83 -2.44 22.02
C ILE A 49 1.52 -3.15 21.70
N ASP A 50 0.41 -2.40 21.72
CA ASP A 50 -0.87 -2.89 21.20
C ASP A 50 -0.85 -2.83 19.67
N ALA A 51 -0.81 -4.00 19.03
CA ALA A 51 -0.71 -4.12 17.59
C ALA A 51 -2.08 -3.91 16.90
N PRO A 52 -2.11 -3.35 15.68
CA PRO A 52 -3.34 -3.17 14.93
C PRO A 52 -4.14 -4.47 14.79
N ARG A 53 -5.47 -4.36 14.80
CA ARG A 53 -6.36 -5.52 14.67
C ARG A 53 -6.52 -6.02 13.24
N LEU A 54 -6.35 -5.12 12.27
CA LEU A 54 -6.51 -5.38 10.84
C LEU A 54 -5.19 -5.22 10.11
N MET A 55 -5.07 -5.92 8.98
CA MET A 55 -3.90 -5.88 8.12
C MET A 55 -3.70 -4.49 7.47
N GLY A 56 -4.78 -3.74 7.29
CA GLY A 56 -4.79 -2.35 6.85
C GLY A 56 -5.26 -1.39 7.94
N ASP A 57 -5.28 -0.10 7.61
CA ASP A 57 -5.59 0.98 8.55
C ASP A 57 -7.02 1.51 8.39
N GLY A 58 -7.90 0.76 7.72
CA GLY A 58 -9.31 1.13 7.49
C GLY A 58 -9.51 2.30 6.51
N ALA A 59 -8.42 2.77 5.88
CA ALA A 59 -8.51 3.73 4.80
C ALA A 59 -9.08 3.05 3.56
N ASP A 60 -10.10 3.69 2.97
CA ASP A 60 -10.64 3.28 1.68
C ASP A 60 -9.65 3.76 0.60
N THR A 61 -8.67 2.92 0.29
CA THR A 61 -7.67 3.21 -0.75
C THR A 61 -8.31 2.95 -2.11
N TRP A 62 -9.19 3.85 -2.52
CA TRP A 62 -9.71 3.86 -3.87
C TRP A 62 -8.56 4.25 -4.81
N TRP A 63 -8.17 3.33 -5.70
CA TRP A 63 -7.27 3.64 -6.80
C TRP A 63 -8.11 3.66 -8.08
N ARG A 64 -8.13 4.81 -8.76
CA ARG A 64 -8.73 4.90 -10.10
C ARG A 64 -7.77 4.22 -11.07
N SER A 65 -8.22 3.16 -11.74
CA SER A 65 -7.49 2.63 -12.87
C SER A 65 -7.32 3.72 -13.92
N TRP A 66 -6.13 3.79 -14.51
CA TRP A 66 -5.79 4.72 -15.58
C TRP A 66 -6.78 4.65 -16.75
N GLU A 67 -7.39 3.49 -16.96
CA GLU A 67 -8.41 3.23 -17.99
C GLU A 67 -9.71 4.04 -17.78
N VAL A 68 -9.94 4.60 -16.59
CA VAL A 68 -11.19 5.29 -16.24
C VAL A 68 -11.18 6.78 -16.62
N GLY A 69 -10.04 7.33 -17.04
CA GLY A 69 -9.97 8.61 -17.74
C GLY A 69 -8.96 9.59 -17.16
N TYR A 70 -8.12 10.10 -18.06
CA TYR A 70 -7.21 11.24 -17.89
C TYR A 70 -8.00 12.53 -17.60
N ASP A 71 -7.72 13.21 -16.47
CA ASP A 71 -8.23 14.55 -16.18
C ASP A 71 -7.18 15.62 -16.54
N PRO A 72 -7.37 16.42 -17.61
CA PRO A 72 -6.41 17.45 -18.00
C PRO A 72 -6.27 18.60 -17.00
N ASP A 73 -7.21 18.76 -16.06
CA ASP A 73 -7.20 19.80 -15.04
C ASP A 73 -6.52 19.37 -13.73
N ASP A 74 -6.09 18.10 -13.61
CA ASP A 74 -5.31 17.60 -12.47
C ASP A 74 -3.78 17.68 -12.72
N ASP A 75 -3.06 18.38 -11.84
CA ASP A 75 -1.60 18.54 -11.89
C ASP A 75 -0.83 17.21 -11.78
N LEU A 76 -1.37 16.25 -11.04
CA LEU A 76 -0.81 14.91 -10.89
C LEU A 76 -0.92 14.13 -12.20
N ASP A 77 -2.09 14.16 -12.84
CA ASP A 77 -2.33 13.47 -14.12
C ASP A 77 -1.44 14.03 -15.23
N ARG A 78 -1.24 15.36 -15.26
CA ARG A 78 -0.29 15.99 -16.21
C ARG A 78 1.15 15.54 -15.98
N THR A 79 1.56 15.43 -14.72
CA THR A 79 2.90 14.98 -14.35
C THR A 79 3.14 13.51 -14.69
N VAL A 80 2.16 12.66 -14.42
CA VAL A 80 2.18 11.24 -14.80
C VAL A 80 2.24 11.09 -16.33
N MET A 81 1.45 11.86 -17.08
CA MET A 81 1.49 11.81 -18.55
C MET A 81 2.77 12.33 -19.17
N ALA A 82 3.37 13.37 -18.60
CA ALA A 82 4.68 13.85 -19.03
C ALA A 82 5.74 12.75 -18.86
N THR A 83 5.69 12.02 -17.74
CA THR A 83 6.59 10.92 -17.45
C THR A 83 6.37 9.74 -18.40
N ARG A 84 5.11 9.33 -18.65
CA ARG A 84 4.79 8.27 -19.61
C ARG A 84 5.29 8.59 -21.01
N LYS A 85 5.05 9.81 -21.51
CA LYS A 85 5.54 10.26 -22.83
C LYS A 85 7.06 10.24 -22.96
N ALA A 86 7.78 10.52 -21.88
CA ALA A 86 9.24 10.52 -21.88
C ALA A 86 9.84 9.11 -21.83
N VAL A 87 9.21 8.18 -21.10
CA VAL A 87 9.81 6.88 -20.76
C VAL A 87 9.26 5.73 -21.61
N PHE A 88 7.96 5.70 -21.89
CA PHE A 88 7.31 4.55 -22.54
C PHE A 88 7.82 4.25 -23.96
N PRO A 89 8.13 5.26 -24.80
CA PRO A 89 8.74 5.01 -26.11
C PRO A 89 10.09 4.28 -26.04
N LEU A 90 10.82 4.40 -24.93
CA LEU A 90 12.09 3.69 -24.71
C LEU A 90 11.90 2.20 -24.43
N HIS A 91 10.67 1.78 -24.13
CA HIS A 91 10.30 0.41 -23.77
C HIS A 91 9.28 -0.21 -24.74
N GLY A 92 8.95 0.46 -25.84
CA GLY A 92 8.00 -0.05 -26.85
C GLY A 92 6.53 -0.02 -26.41
N LEU A 93 6.19 0.78 -25.39
CA LEU A 93 4.83 0.93 -24.86
C LEU A 93 4.17 2.22 -25.39
N ASP A 94 2.84 2.20 -25.56
CA ASP A 94 2.09 3.39 -25.95
C ASP A 94 1.82 4.28 -24.70
N PRO A 95 2.21 5.58 -24.71
CA PRO A 95 1.92 6.48 -23.60
C PRO A 95 0.43 6.64 -23.28
N TRP A 96 -0.44 6.40 -24.25
CA TRP A 96 -1.88 6.68 -24.19
C TRP A 96 -2.74 5.43 -23.93
N PHE A 97 -2.24 4.24 -24.25
CA PHE A 97 -2.94 2.98 -24.07
C PHE A 97 -1.99 1.92 -23.50
N ASP A 98 -2.51 1.09 -22.59
CA ASP A 98 -1.90 -0.19 -22.22
C ASP A 98 -2.71 -1.30 -22.91
#